data_AF-A0A9X2DTU9-F1
#
_entry.id   AF-A0A9X2DTU9-F1
#
_cell.length_a   1.000
_cell.length_b   1.000
_cell.length_c   1.000
_cell.angle_alpha   90.00
_cell.angle_beta   90.00
_cell.angle_gamma   90.00
#
_symmetry.space_group_name_H-M   'P 1'
#
loop_
_entity.id
_entity.type
_entity.pdbx_description
1 polymer ?
#
loop_
_entity_poly.entity_id
_entity_poly.type
_entity_poly.pdbx_seq_one_letter_code
_entity_poly.pdbx_strand_id
1 'polypeptide(L)'
;MNENHILELEEQKSELGKVEISPEVIEVIAGIAASEVEGVATMRGNFATDVAEKLGRKNHGKGVKVELGEDGITVDVSVVITYGVAVPEVAKFIQSNIKQALQTMTAIELQAVNVHVVGVQFESTEAEADE
;
A
#
# COMPACT_ATOMS: atom_id res chain seq x y z
N MET A 1 -7.23 -23.01 0.56
CA MET A 1 -5.90 -23.25 -0.03
C MET A 1 -5.46 -21.89 -0.51
N ASN A 2 -4.46 -21.28 0.15
CA ASN A 2 -3.95 -19.98 -0.25
C ASN A 2 -2.89 -20.24 -1.32
N GLU A 3 -3.28 -20.14 -2.57
CA GLU A 3 -2.35 -20.16 -3.69
C GLU A 3 -1.68 -18.79 -3.74
N ASN A 4 -0.42 -18.73 -3.32
CA ASN A 4 0.43 -17.58 -3.53
C ASN A 4 0.65 -17.44 -5.03
N HIS A 5 -0.21 -16.68 -5.71
CA HIS A 5 -0.03 -16.37 -7.13
C HIS A 5 1.22 -15.51 -7.27
N ILE A 6 2.24 -16.05 -7.92
CA ILE A 6 3.48 -15.35 -8.26
C ILE A 6 3.23 -14.59 -9.56
N LEU A 7 3.67 -13.33 -9.63
CA LEU A 7 3.59 -12.55 -10.87
C LEU A 7 4.76 -12.89 -11.78
N GLU A 8 4.43 -13.31 -12.99
CA GLU A 8 5.37 -13.47 -14.09
C GLU A 8 5.44 -12.16 -14.88
N LEU A 9 6.63 -11.58 -14.97
CA LEU A 9 6.88 -10.46 -15.89
C LEU A 9 7.16 -11.05 -17.27
N GLU A 10 6.27 -10.84 -18.24
CA GLU A 10 6.54 -11.26 -19.62
C GLU A 10 7.49 -10.28 -20.34
N GLU A 11 8.43 -10.90 -21.05
CA GLU A 11 9.40 -10.36 -22.01
C GLU A 11 10.67 -9.68 -21.48
N GLN A 12 11.52 -10.45 -20.80
CA GLN A 12 12.85 -10.74 -21.35
C GLN A 12 13.19 -12.22 -21.14
N LYS A 13 13.04 -13.06 -22.17
CA LYS A 13 13.75 -14.35 -22.25
C LYS A 13 15.24 -14.07 -22.39
N SER A 14 15.84 -13.68 -21.28
CA SER A 14 17.27 -13.67 -21.10
C SER A 14 17.72 -15.11 -20.91
N GLU A 15 18.87 -15.51 -21.47
CA GLU A 15 19.51 -16.79 -21.15
C GLU A 15 19.85 -16.94 -19.65
N LEU A 16 19.60 -15.90 -18.85
CA LEU A 16 19.85 -15.80 -17.41
C LEU A 16 18.70 -16.30 -16.50
N GLY A 17 17.54 -16.69 -17.05
CA GLY A 17 16.42 -17.26 -16.28
C GLY A 17 15.16 -16.39 -16.19
N LYS A 18 14.28 -16.69 -15.23
CA LYS A 18 12.97 -16.05 -15.00
C LYS A 18 13.01 -15.19 -13.74
N VAL A 19 12.37 -14.01 -13.79
CA VAL A 19 12.17 -13.11 -12.65
C VAL A 19 10.73 -13.22 -12.19
N GLU A 20 10.55 -13.45 -10.90
CA GLU A 20 9.26 -13.65 -10.26
C GLU A 20 9.11 -12.66 -9.11
N ILE A 21 7.98 -11.95 -9.05
CA ILE A 21 7.70 -10.98 -7.99
C ILE A 21 6.54 -11.51 -7.14
N SER A 22 6.77 -11.60 -5.83
CA SER A 22 5.70 -12.01 -4.92
C SER A 22 4.69 -10.87 -4.71
N PRO A 23 3.41 -11.18 -4.46
CA PRO A 23 2.40 -10.17 -4.13
C PRO A 23 2.78 -9.33 -2.90
N GLU A 24 3.46 -9.95 -1.93
CA GLU A 24 3.94 -9.27 -0.71
C GLU A 24 4.92 -8.13 -1.03
N VAL A 25 5.75 -8.27 -2.07
CA VAL A 25 6.65 -7.18 -2.51
C VAL A 25 5.84 -5.99 -3.05
N ILE A 26 4.75 -6.26 -3.76
CA ILE A 26 3.85 -5.21 -4.28
C ILE A 26 3.15 -4.49 -3.14
N GLU A 27 2.66 -5.23 -2.14
CA GLU A 27 2.04 -4.66 -0.95
C GLU A 27 3.00 -3.73 -0.20
N VAL A 28 4.28 -4.12 -0.08
CA VAL A 28 5.31 -3.30 0.58
C VAL A 28 5.58 -2.02 -0.21
N ILE A 29 5.81 -2.12 -1.53
CA ILE A 29 6.08 -0.93 -2.37
C ILE A 29 4.89 0.02 -2.35
N ALA A 30 3.67 -0.50 -2.54
CA ALA A 30 2.47 0.32 -2.51
C ALA A 30 2.21 0.94 -1.14
N GLY A 31 2.50 0.22 -0.04
CA GLY A 31 2.35 0.75 1.31
C GLY A 31 3.31 1.89 1.62
N ILE A 32 4.58 1.75 1.18
CA ILE A 32 5.58 2.82 1.31
C ILE A 32 5.15 4.03 0.47
N ALA A 33 4.84 3.83 -0.81
CA ALA A 33 4.43 4.89 -1.71
C ALA A 33 3.17 5.62 -1.23
N ALA A 34 2.17 4.90 -0.69
CA ALA A 34 0.99 5.53 -0.11
C ALA A 34 1.31 6.39 1.12
N SER A 35 2.23 5.93 1.97
CA SER A 35 2.60 6.61 3.22
C SER A 35 3.42 7.87 3.00
N GLU A 36 4.09 8.01 1.85
CA GLU A 36 4.88 9.20 1.49
C GLU A 36 4.02 10.36 0.97
N VAL A 37 2.73 10.12 0.70
CA VAL A 37 1.83 11.17 0.20
C VAL A 37 1.42 12.11 1.32
N GLU A 38 1.66 13.41 1.12
CA GLU A 38 1.21 14.45 2.03
C GLU A 38 -0.31 14.40 2.23
N GLY A 39 -0.75 14.50 3.50
CA GLY A 39 -2.15 14.35 3.89
C GLY A 39 -2.55 12.92 4.26
N VAL A 40 -1.68 11.92 4.06
CA VAL A 40 -1.85 10.59 4.67
C VAL A 40 -1.28 10.63 6.09
N ALA A 41 -2.14 10.43 7.09
CA ALA A 41 -1.73 10.39 8.49
C ALA A 41 -1.18 9.00 8.86
N THR A 42 -1.90 7.95 8.49
CA THR A 42 -1.47 6.56 8.73
C THR A 42 -2.18 5.58 7.79
N MET A 43 -1.59 4.41 7.58
CA MET A 43 -2.18 3.30 6.84
C MET A 43 -2.95 2.37 7.79
N ARG A 44 -4.10 1.84 7.35
CA ARG A 44 -4.92 0.91 8.14
C ARG A 44 -4.24 -0.45 8.27
N GLY A 45 -3.36 -0.56 9.26
CA GLY A 45 -2.61 -1.77 9.54
C GLY A 45 -1.81 -1.63 10.82
N ASN A 46 -1.34 -0.43 11.16
CA ASN A 46 -0.52 -0.24 12.36
C ASN A 46 -1.20 -0.72 13.66
N PHE A 47 -2.49 -0.39 13.90
CA PHE A 47 -3.10 -0.62 15.22
C PHE A 47 -3.37 -2.09 15.56
N ALA A 48 -3.77 -2.92 14.60
CA ALA A 48 -3.99 -4.35 14.82
C ALA A 48 -2.68 -5.16 14.76
N THR A 49 -1.67 -4.64 14.06
CA THR A 49 -0.38 -5.31 13.84
C THR A 49 0.52 -5.15 15.05
N ASP A 50 0.47 -4.04 15.79
CA ASP A 50 1.21 -3.90 17.07
C ASP A 50 0.85 -4.99 18.09
N VAL A 51 -0.40 -5.46 18.08
CA VAL A 51 -0.88 -6.54 18.96
C VAL A 51 -0.48 -7.93 18.42
N ALA A 52 -0.50 -8.12 17.10
CA ALA A 52 -0.16 -9.39 16.45
C ALA A 52 1.36 -9.65 16.35
N GLU A 53 2.18 -8.60 16.17
CA GLU A 53 3.65 -8.68 16.18
C GLU A 53 4.17 -9.04 17.57
N LYS A 54 3.55 -8.54 18.64
CA LYS A 54 3.80 -8.98 20.02
C LYS A 54 3.48 -10.47 20.25
N LEU A 55 2.63 -11.07 19.43
CA LEU A 55 2.27 -12.49 19.45
C LEU A 55 3.04 -13.33 18.42
N GLY A 56 4.08 -12.77 17.78
CA GLY A 56 5.00 -13.51 16.92
C GLY A 56 4.51 -13.80 15.50
N ARG A 57 3.40 -13.18 15.06
CA ARG A 57 2.94 -13.25 13.67
C ARG A 57 3.35 -11.99 12.92
N LYS A 58 4.32 -12.13 12.00
CA LYS A 58 4.64 -11.07 11.03
C LYS A 58 3.55 -11.02 9.97
N ASN A 59 2.77 -9.93 9.97
CA ASN A 59 1.92 -9.57 8.84
C ASN A 59 2.59 -8.42 8.10
N HIS A 60 3.22 -8.71 6.98
CA HIS A 60 3.56 -7.69 5.99
C HIS A 60 2.35 -7.56 5.05
N GLY A 61 1.91 -6.33 4.79
CA GLY A 61 0.59 -6.04 4.17
C GLY A 61 -0.18 -4.97 4.94
N LYS A 62 0.49 -3.85 5.24
CA LYS A 62 0.03 -2.78 6.14
C LYS A 62 -1.02 -1.91 5.45
N GLY A 63 -2.28 -2.34 5.46
CA GLY A 63 -3.39 -1.58 4.88
C GLY A 63 -3.39 -1.54 3.36
N VAL A 64 -2.65 -2.44 2.74
CA VAL A 64 -2.64 -2.66 1.29
C VAL A 64 -3.02 -4.10 1.04
N LYS A 65 -3.95 -4.33 0.11
CA LYS A 65 -4.32 -5.64 -0.39
C LYS A 65 -4.07 -5.65 -1.89
N VAL A 66 -3.36 -6.66 -2.36
CA VAL A 66 -3.13 -6.88 -3.79
C VAL A 66 -3.99 -8.03 -4.26
N GLU A 67 -4.73 -7.80 -5.34
CA GLU A 67 -5.51 -8.83 -6.02
C GLU A 67 -4.97 -9.05 -7.43
N LEU A 68 -4.86 -10.33 -7.79
CA LEU A 68 -4.33 -10.81 -9.05
C LEU A 68 -5.50 -11.43 -9.80
N GLY A 69 -6.04 -10.70 -10.78
CA GLY A 69 -7.15 -11.15 -11.60
C GLY A 69 -6.72 -11.43 -13.04
N GLU A 70 -7.63 -12.02 -13.81
CA GLU A 70 -7.45 -12.22 -15.25
C GLU A 70 -7.33 -10.88 -16.01
N ASP A 71 -7.99 -9.84 -15.50
CA ASP A 71 -7.98 -8.48 -16.08
C ASP A 71 -6.78 -7.62 -15.67
N GLY A 72 -5.90 -8.15 -14.81
CA GLY A 72 -4.69 -7.47 -14.33
C GLY A 72 -4.60 -7.39 -12.80
N ILE A 73 -3.70 -6.52 -12.34
CA ILE A 73 -3.40 -6.33 -10.91
C ILE A 73 -4.17 -5.12 -10.38
N THR A 74 -4.91 -5.34 -9.30
CA THR A 74 -5.59 -4.26 -8.57
C THR A 74 -5.01 -4.12 -7.17
N VAL A 75 -4.87 -2.87 -6.71
CA VAL A 75 -4.34 -2.55 -5.39
C VAL A 75 -5.39 -1.79 -4.59
N ASP A 76 -5.78 -2.34 -3.45
CA ASP A 76 -6.69 -1.71 -2.52
C ASP A 76 -5.92 -1.16 -1.32
N VAL A 77 -6.04 0.13 -1.07
CA VAL A 77 -5.29 0.86 -0.06
C VAL A 77 -6.24 1.47 0.95
N SER A 78 -6.05 1.19 2.23
CA SER A 78 -6.84 1.74 3.32
C SER A 78 -6.02 2.77 4.10
N VAL A 79 -6.48 4.03 4.09
CA VAL A 79 -5.76 5.18 4.65
C VAL A 79 -6.59 5.93 5.68
N VAL A 80 -5.91 6.52 6.66
CA VAL A 80 -6.42 7.58 7.53
C VAL A 80 -5.83 8.88 7.03
N ILE A 81 -6.68 9.86 6.75
CA ILE A 81 -6.28 11.14 6.16
C ILE A 81 -6.23 12.22 7.24
N THR A 82 -5.29 13.17 7.13
CA THR A 82 -5.20 14.32 8.03
C THR A 82 -6.39 15.26 7.83
N TYR A 83 -6.94 15.79 8.92
CA TYR A 83 -8.00 16.80 8.83
C TYR A 83 -7.52 18.05 8.08
N GLY A 84 -8.41 18.66 7.30
CA GLY A 84 -8.13 19.90 6.58
C GLY A 84 -7.61 19.73 5.15
N VAL A 85 -7.38 18.51 4.67
CA VAL A 85 -6.98 18.24 3.29
C VAL A 85 -8.16 17.83 2.40
N ALA A 86 -8.04 18.06 1.09
CA ALA A 86 -9.04 17.63 0.12
C ALA A 86 -8.88 16.12 -0.20
N VAL A 87 -9.78 15.28 0.34
CA VAL A 87 -9.74 13.82 0.14
C VAL A 87 -9.57 13.39 -1.33
N PRO A 88 -10.33 13.93 -2.31
CA PRO A 88 -10.17 13.52 -3.70
C PRO A 88 -8.81 13.87 -4.30
N GLU A 89 -8.14 14.90 -3.78
CA GLU A 89 -6.82 15.32 -4.23
C GLU A 89 -5.75 14.40 -3.67
N VAL A 90 -5.76 14.16 -2.35
CA VAL A 90 -4.87 13.18 -1.69
C VAL A 90 -5.03 11.79 -2.31
N ALA A 91 -6.26 11.34 -2.59
CA ALA A 91 -6.49 10.05 -3.23
C ALA A 91 -5.86 9.95 -4.63
N LYS A 92 -5.92 11.02 -5.44
CA LYS A 92 -5.26 11.06 -6.75
C LYS A 92 -3.74 10.99 -6.61
N PHE A 93 -3.18 11.66 -5.61
CA PHE A 93 -1.75 11.60 -5.34
C PHE A 93 -1.32 10.20 -4.89
N ILE A 94 -2.07 9.54 -4.01
CA ILE A 94 -1.86 8.13 -3.63
C ILE A 94 -1.86 7.23 -4.86
N GLN A 95 -2.89 7.34 -5.70
CA GLN A 95 -2.99 6.53 -6.92
C GLN A 95 -1.80 6.74 -7.86
N SER A 96 -1.39 8.00 -8.06
CA SER A 96 -0.28 8.34 -8.95
C SER A 96 1.05 7.84 -8.40
N ASN A 97 1.30 8.03 -7.10
CA ASN A 97 2.55 7.63 -6.46
C ASN A 97 2.73 6.11 -6.46
N ILE A 98 1.67 5.36 -6.14
CA ILE A 98 1.70 3.88 -6.17
C ILE A 98 1.96 3.37 -7.58
N LYS A 99 1.24 3.89 -8.59
CA LYS A 99 1.43 3.49 -9.99
C LYS A 99 2.87 3.77 -10.44
N GLN A 100 3.38 4.96 -10.15
CA GLN A 100 4.73 5.35 -10.53
C GLN A 100 5.79 4.47 -9.84
N ALA A 101 5.66 4.23 -8.53
CA ALA A 101 6.62 3.43 -7.77
C ALA A 101 6.69 1.99 -8.29
N LEU A 102 5.54 1.34 -8.48
CA LEU A 102 5.50 -0.03 -9.00
C LEU A 102 5.99 -0.12 -10.44
N GLN A 103 5.55 0.79 -11.33
CA GLN A 103 6.05 0.80 -12.70
C GLN A 103 7.56 1.01 -12.77
N THR A 104 8.11 1.89 -11.92
CA THR A 104 9.56 2.19 -11.92
C THR A 104 10.39 1.04 -11.35
N MET A 105 9.92 0.39 -10.28
CA MET A 105 10.69 -0.64 -9.58
C MET A 105 10.54 -2.03 -10.18
N THR A 106 9.38 -2.33 -10.74
CA THR A 106 9.02 -3.70 -11.15
C THR A 106 8.56 -3.80 -12.61
N ALA A 107 8.44 -2.68 -13.33
CA ALA A 107 7.86 -2.61 -14.67
C ALA A 107 6.42 -3.13 -14.77
N ILE A 108 5.71 -3.21 -13.64
CA ILE A 108 4.33 -3.68 -13.57
C ILE A 108 3.37 -2.53 -13.91
N GLU A 109 2.41 -2.79 -14.81
CA GLU A 109 1.26 -1.93 -15.03
C GLU A 109 0.06 -2.40 -14.19
N LEU A 110 -0.51 -1.48 -13.42
CA LEU A 110 -1.69 -1.74 -12.59
C LEU A 110 -2.97 -1.38 -13.33
N GLN A 111 -3.96 -2.26 -13.22
CA GLN A 111 -5.31 -2.01 -13.74
C GLN A 111 -5.99 -0.89 -12.93
N ALA A 112 -5.96 -1.00 -11.61
CA ALA A 112 -6.61 -0.04 -10.72
C ALA A 112 -5.90 0.11 -9.38
N VAL A 113 -6.05 1.30 -8.79
CA VAL A 113 -5.67 1.57 -7.41
C VAL A 113 -6.88 2.17 -6.70
N ASN A 114 -7.44 1.42 -5.77
CA ASN A 114 -8.63 1.78 -5.00
C ASN A 114 -8.20 2.38 -3.66
N VAL A 115 -8.65 3.59 -3.36
CA VAL A 115 -8.30 4.27 -2.11
C VAL A 115 -9.53 4.29 -1.19
N HIS A 116 -9.39 3.64 -0.05
CA HIS A 116 -10.41 3.53 1.00
C HIS A 116 -10.02 4.45 2.15
N VAL A 117 -10.77 5.53 2.35
CA VAL A 117 -10.57 6.41 3.50
C VAL A 117 -11.34 5.85 4.68
N VAL A 118 -10.62 5.35 5.68
CA VAL A 118 -11.21 4.64 6.83
C VAL A 118 -11.25 5.47 8.11
N GLY A 119 -10.67 6.66 8.08
CA GLY A 119 -10.66 7.58 9.21
C GLY A 119 -10.09 8.93 8.86
N VAL A 120 -10.28 9.88 9.77
CA VAL A 120 -9.67 11.22 9.73
C VAL A 120 -8.91 11.44 11.03
N GLN A 121 -7.64 11.80 10.93
CA GLN A 121 -6.81 12.20 12.06
C GLN A 121 -6.88 13.71 12.22
N PHE A 122 -7.36 14.16 13.37
CA PHE A 122 -7.23 15.56 13.76
C PHE A 122 -5.86 15.74 14.41
N GLU A 123 -5.16 16.83 14.14
CA GLU A 123 -4.01 17.21 14.96
C GLU A 123 -4.51 17.38 16.40
N SER A 124 -4.05 16.50 17.28
CA SER A 124 -4.20 16.70 18.71
C SER A 124 -3.32 17.90 19.06
N THR A 125 -3.94 19.02 19.40
CA THR A 125 -3.26 20.05 20.18
C THR A 125 -2.80 19.35 21.46
N GLU A 126 -1.50 19.14 21.62
CA GLU A 126 -0.95 18.79 22.92
C GLU A 126 -1.43 19.87 23.88
N ALA A 127 -2.38 19.53 24.74
CA ALA A 127 -2.55 20.29 25.95
C ALA A 127 -1.27 20.04 26.74
N GLU A 128 -0.35 21.02 26.69
CA GLU A 128 0.70 21.19 27.68
C GLU A 128 0.03 21.05 29.06
N ALA A 129 0.14 19.85 29.63
CA ALA A 129 -0.16 19.64 31.04
C ALA A 129 1.04 20.17 31.80
N ASP A 130 1.10 21.50 31.93
CA ASP A 130 1.77 22.14 33.05
C ASP A 130 1.02 21.71 34.33
N GLU A 131 1.61 20.77 35.06
CA GLU A 131 1.72 20.75 36.53
C GLU A 131 2.70 19.67 37.02
#